data_AF-A0A423W9X6-F1
#
_entry.id   AF-A0A423W9X6-F1
#
_cell.length_a   1.000
_cell.length_b   1.000
_cell.length_c   1.000
_cell.angle_alpha   90.00
_cell.angle_beta   90.00
_cell.angle_gamma   90.00
#
_symmetry.space_group_name_H-M   'P 1'
#
loop_
_entity.id
_entity.type
_entity.pdbx_description
1 polymer ?
#
loop_
_entity_poly.entity_id
_entity_poly.type
_entity_poly.pdbx_seq_one_letter_code
_entity_poly.pdbx_strand_id
1 'polypeptide(L)'
;MPKFCTPSKTYDIKNKMGDSKAKQMSDKEVSTAFTSYYLQRATQEFAEDLDKIRNADDFKADAIPILINALSQGTALFSSADQRRIVTAEGPVKKSD
;
A
#
# COMPACT_ATOMS: atom_id res chain seq x y z
N MET A 1 -42.96 -50.62 -7.90
CA MET A 1 -43.36 -49.22 -7.68
C MET A 1 -42.91 -48.82 -6.28
N PRO A 2 -42.38 -47.61 -6.00
CA PRO A 2 -41.65 -46.65 -6.81
C PRO A 2 -40.18 -46.48 -6.33
N LYS A 3 -39.34 -45.93 -7.23
CA LYS A 3 -37.97 -45.48 -6.93
C LYS A 3 -38.06 -44.18 -6.14
N PHE A 4 -37.49 -44.15 -4.93
CA PHE A 4 -37.28 -42.91 -4.21
C PHE A 4 -36.03 -42.23 -4.77
N CYS A 5 -36.28 -41.29 -5.69
CA CYS A 5 -35.33 -40.29 -6.13
C CYS A 5 -35.62 -38.98 -5.37
N THR A 6 -34.54 -38.22 -5.16
CA THR A 6 -34.41 -36.81 -4.77
C THR A 6 -34.26 -36.47 -3.28
N PRO A 7 -33.62 -35.34 -2.92
CA PRO A 7 -32.51 -34.65 -3.61
C PRO A 7 -31.30 -34.39 -2.69
N SER A 8 -30.13 -34.29 -3.33
CA SER A 8 -28.88 -33.76 -2.78
C SER A 8 -29.13 -32.42 -2.09
N LYS A 9 -28.83 -32.31 -0.79
CA LYS A 9 -28.73 -31.01 -0.13
C LYS A 9 -27.48 -30.31 -0.65
N THR A 10 -27.68 -29.44 -1.63
CA THR A 10 -26.72 -28.40 -1.99
C THR A 10 -26.53 -27.51 -0.78
N TYR A 11 -25.32 -27.49 -0.22
CA TYR A 11 -24.93 -26.45 0.71
C TYR A 11 -24.76 -25.17 -0.10
N ASP A 12 -25.76 -24.30 -0.06
CA ASP A 12 -25.65 -22.90 -0.47
C ASP A 12 -24.66 -22.20 0.47
N ILE A 13 -23.36 -22.32 0.19
CA ILE A 13 -22.35 -21.43 0.73
C ILE A 13 -22.49 -20.10 -0.02
N LYS A 14 -23.50 -19.31 0.35
CA LYS A 14 -23.50 -17.86 0.10
C LYS A 14 -22.50 -17.24 1.05
N ASN A 15 -21.22 -17.36 0.73
CA ASN A 15 -20.19 -16.66 1.48
C ASN A 15 -20.38 -15.16 1.27
N LYS A 16 -20.82 -14.52 2.35
CA LYS A 16 -21.01 -13.09 2.49
C LYS A 16 -19.84 -12.32 1.88
N MET A 17 -20.19 -11.46 0.93
CA MET A 17 -19.44 -10.30 0.49
C MET A 17 -19.13 -9.42 1.72
N GLY A 18 -17.98 -9.63 2.36
CA GLY A 18 -17.65 -8.99 3.64
C GLY A 18 -16.19 -8.54 3.82
N ASP A 19 -15.25 -8.97 2.97
CA ASP A 19 -13.81 -8.67 3.15
C ASP A 19 -13.07 -8.43 1.82
N SER A 20 -13.75 -7.90 0.79
CA SER A 20 -13.19 -7.87 -0.57
C SER A 20 -12.41 -6.60 -0.95
N LYS A 21 -12.39 -5.53 -0.13
CA LYS A 21 -11.61 -4.32 -0.47
C LYS A 21 -10.10 -4.47 -0.26
N ALA A 22 -9.67 -5.28 0.71
CA ALA A 22 -8.24 -5.48 1.00
C ALA A 22 -7.57 -6.54 0.10
N LYS A 23 -8.36 -7.41 -0.56
CA LYS A 23 -7.85 -8.54 -1.36
C LYS A 23 -7.68 -8.24 -2.86
N GLN A 24 -8.16 -7.11 -3.35
CA GLN A 24 -8.12 -6.77 -4.79
C GLN A 24 -7.49 -5.40 -5.10
N MET A 25 -6.39 -5.04 -4.43
CA MET A 25 -5.52 -4.00 -5.00
C MET A 25 -4.62 -4.66 -6.05
N SER A 26 -4.67 -4.13 -7.28
CA SER A 26 -3.72 -4.46 -8.34
C SER A 26 -2.29 -4.13 -7.89
N ASP A 27 -1.29 -4.78 -8.49
CA ASP A 27 0.11 -4.52 -8.12
C ASP A 27 0.50 -3.05 -8.29
N LYS A 28 -0.08 -2.37 -9.28
CA LYS A 28 0.12 -0.92 -9.50
C LYS A 28 -0.46 -0.09 -8.36
N GLU A 29 -1.67 -0.42 -7.90
CA GLU A 29 -2.30 0.28 -6.78
C GLU A 29 -1.54 0.04 -5.48
N VAL A 30 -1.08 -1.20 -5.24
CA VAL A 30 -0.22 -1.53 -4.10
C VAL A 30 1.07 -0.73 -4.15
N SER A 31 1.75 -0.70 -5.29
CA SER A 31 3.01 0.03 -5.44
C SER A 31 2.83 1.54 -5.22
N THR A 32 1.73 2.11 -5.71
CA THR A 32 1.40 3.53 -5.52
C THR A 32 1.11 3.85 -4.05
N ALA A 33 0.29 3.02 -3.39
CA ALA A 33 -0.03 3.18 -1.98
C ALA A 33 1.22 3.00 -1.11
N PHE A 34 2.05 2.00 -1.43
CA PHE A 34 3.31 1.74 -0.75
C PHE A 34 4.28 2.91 -0.90
N THR A 35 4.43 3.45 -2.12
CA THR A 35 5.33 4.59 -2.36
C THR A 35 4.92 5.82 -1.54
N SER A 36 3.61 6.09 -1.46
CA SER A 36 3.09 7.19 -0.65
C SER A 36 3.37 6.98 0.84
N TYR A 37 3.12 5.76 1.35
CA TYR A 37 3.43 5.38 2.72
C TYR A 37 4.93 5.49 3.02
N TYR A 38 5.77 4.94 2.14
CA TYR A 38 7.21 4.96 2.27
C TYR A 38 7.76 6.39 2.31
N LEU A 39 7.32 7.27 1.40
CA LEU A 39 7.75 8.67 1.38
C LEU A 39 7.34 9.42 2.66
N GLN A 40 6.12 9.21 3.14
CA GLN A 40 5.68 9.80 4.41
C GLN A 40 6.56 9.34 5.56
N ARG A 41 6.86 8.04 5.66
CA ARG A 41 7.71 7.52 6.73
C ARG A 41 9.15 8.03 6.56
N ALA A 42 9.74 7.91 5.37
CA ALA A 42 11.10 8.33 5.09
C ALA A 42 11.31 9.82 5.39
N THR A 43 10.36 10.69 5.05
CA THR A 43 10.46 12.12 5.36
C THR A 43 10.34 12.42 6.85
N GLN A 44 9.64 11.60 7.63
CA GLN A 44 9.61 11.70 9.10
C GLN A 44 10.93 11.23 9.72
N GLU A 45 11.43 10.07 9.31
CA GLU A 45 12.68 9.50 9.85
C GLU A 45 13.90 10.35 9.49
N PHE A 46 13.92 10.95 8.29
CA PHE A 46 15.00 11.83 7.84
C PHE A 46 14.72 13.31 8.10
N ALA A 47 13.75 13.68 8.94
CA ALA A 47 13.34 15.08 9.11
C ALA A 47 14.51 16.01 9.46
N GLU A 48 15.40 15.59 10.36
CA GLU A 48 16.58 16.37 10.76
C GLU A 48 17.57 16.56 9.60
N ASP A 49 17.82 15.52 8.81
CA ASP A 49 18.77 15.57 7.70
C ASP A 49 18.20 16.33 6.50
N LEU A 50 16.90 16.20 6.25
CA LEU A 50 16.19 16.99 5.25
C LEU A 50 16.19 18.48 5.61
N ASP A 51 16.08 18.82 6.90
CA ASP A 51 16.18 20.21 7.35
C ASP A 51 17.60 20.77 7.14
N LYS A 52 18.65 19.99 7.43
CA LYS A 52 20.04 20.38 7.13
C LYS A 52 20.26 20.61 5.63
N ILE A 53 19.81 19.68 4.78
CA ILE A 53 19.91 19.80 3.32
C ILE A 53 19.17 21.06 2.85
N ARG A 54 17.96 21.29 3.36
CA ARG A 54 17.13 22.45 2.98
C ARG A 54 17.78 23.78 3.37
N ASN A 55 18.48 23.82 4.50
CA ASN A 55 19.14 25.01 5.03
C ASN A 55 20.57 25.21 4.47
N ALA A 56 21.05 24.31 3.60
CA ALA A 56 22.36 24.44 2.98
C ALA A 56 22.36 25.54 1.89
N ASP A 57 23.47 26.28 1.79
CA ASP A 57 23.61 27.43 0.88
C ASP A 57 23.45 27.06 -0.61
N ASP A 58 23.79 25.82 -0.95
CA ASP A 58 23.75 25.26 -2.30
C ASP A 58 22.42 24.57 -2.64
N PHE A 59 21.50 24.44 -1.69
CA PHE A 59 20.18 23.86 -1.96
C PHE A 59 19.28 24.85 -2.71
N LYS A 60 18.81 24.44 -3.89
CA LYS A 60 18.01 25.27 -4.80
C LYS A 60 16.67 24.60 -5.08
N ALA A 61 15.68 25.39 -5.51
CA ALA A 61 14.31 24.90 -5.71
C ALA A 61 14.20 23.82 -6.81
N ASP A 62 15.12 23.82 -7.78
CA ASP A 62 15.26 22.80 -8.82
C ASP A 62 15.86 21.48 -8.33
N ALA A 63 16.44 21.44 -7.11
CA ALA A 63 16.87 20.21 -6.47
C ALA A 63 15.71 19.42 -5.82
N ILE A 64 14.54 20.02 -5.63
CA ILE A 64 13.38 19.38 -5.00
C ILE A 64 12.92 18.11 -5.77
N PRO A 65 12.75 18.14 -7.10
CA PRO A 65 12.42 16.93 -7.85
C PRO A 65 13.49 15.84 -7.74
N ILE A 66 14.77 16.22 -7.67
CA ILE A 66 15.88 15.28 -7.50
C ILE A 66 15.79 14.60 -6.13
N LEU A 67 15.55 15.37 -5.07
CA LEU A 67 15.38 14.86 -3.72
C LEU A 67 14.18 13.89 -3.62
N ILE A 68 13.03 14.26 -4.16
CA ILE A 68 11.84 13.40 -4.17
C ILE A 68 12.11 12.11 -4.94
N ASN A 69 12.76 12.19 -6.11
CA ASN A 69 13.12 11.02 -6.90
C ASN A 69 14.12 10.12 -6.17
N ALA A 70 15.11 10.68 -5.47
CA ALA A 70 16.08 9.92 -4.69
C ALA A 70 15.41 9.18 -3.52
N LEU A 71 14.53 9.86 -2.78
CA LEU A 71 13.76 9.24 -1.70
C LEU A 71 12.83 8.15 -2.25
N SER A 72 12.10 8.43 -3.33
CA SER A 72 11.17 7.46 -3.93
C SER A 72 11.91 6.23 -4.47
N GLN A 73 13.15 6.36 -4.95
CA GLN A 73 13.97 5.22 -5.40
C GLN A 73 14.23 4.20 -4.28
N GLY A 74 14.19 4.60 -3.01
CA GLY A 74 14.30 3.69 -1.87
C GLY A 74 13.21 2.60 -1.83
N THR A 75 12.07 2.82 -2.49
CA THR A 75 11.02 1.80 -2.63
C THR A 75 11.47 0.56 -3.41
N ALA A 76 12.50 0.69 -4.27
CA ALA A 76 13.04 -0.43 -5.05
C ALA A 76 13.69 -1.52 -4.18
N LEU A 77 14.02 -1.20 -2.92
CA LEU A 77 14.53 -2.18 -1.94
C LEU A 77 13.46 -3.19 -1.49
N PHE A 78 12.18 -2.93 -1.77
CA PHE A 78 11.07 -3.76 -1.32
C PHE A 78 10.46 -4.53 -2.50
N SER A 79 10.38 -5.85 -2.35
CA SER A 79 9.72 -6.71 -3.33
C SER A 79 8.21 -6.41 -3.39
N SER A 80 7.55 -6.71 -4.52
CA SER A 80 6.10 -6.53 -4.64
C SER A 80 5.30 -7.28 -3.55
N ALA A 81 5.82 -8.40 -3.07
CA ALA A 81 5.23 -9.15 -1.96
C ALA A 81 5.34 -8.38 -0.63
N ASP A 82 6.48 -7.76 -0.35
CA ASP A 82 6.68 -6.97 0.87
C ASP A 82 5.88 -5.67 0.82
N GLN A 83 5.86 -4.99 -0.33
CA GLN A 83 5.02 -3.80 -0.53
C GLN A 83 3.56 -4.14 -0.24
N ARG A 84 3.06 -5.27 -0.75
CA ARG A 84 1.70 -5.74 -0.48
C ARG A 84 1.48 -6.02 0.99
N ARG A 85 2.38 -6.73 1.66
CA ARG A 85 2.28 -7.04 3.09
C ARG A 85 2.17 -5.76 3.91
N ILE A 86 3.05 -4.78 3.66
CA ILE A 86 3.08 -3.51 4.39
C ILE A 86 1.78 -2.72 4.17
N VAL A 87 1.34 -2.57 2.92
CA VAL A 87 0.09 -1.85 2.59
C VAL A 87 -1.14 -2.54 3.21
N THR A 88 -1.17 -3.87 3.24
CA THR A 88 -2.30 -4.61 3.83
C THR A 88 -2.26 -4.69 5.35
N ALA A 89 -1.07 -4.63 5.96
CA ALA A 89 -0.90 -4.71 7.41
C ALA A 89 -1.12 -3.36 8.10
N GLU A 90 -0.72 -2.26 7.45
CA GLU A 90 -0.96 -0.90 7.94
C GLU A 90 -2.43 -0.48 7.74
N GLY A 91 -3.13 -1.07 6.76
CA GLY A 91 -4.49 -0.69 6.39
C GLY A 91 -4.60 0.77 5.94
N PRO A 92 -5.68 1.18 5.24
CA PRO A 92 -5.88 2.59 4.98
C PRO A 92 -6.12 3.29 6.33
N VAL A 93 -5.20 4.18 6.73
CA VAL A 93 -5.43 5.13 7.82
C VAL A 93 -6.77 5.81 7.51
N LYS A 94 -7.79 5.46 8.30
CA LYS A 94 -9.09 6.13 8.24
C LYS A 94 -8.80 7.59 8.59
N LYS A 95 -8.81 8.48 7.60
CA LYS A 95 -9.03 9.90 7.89
C LYS A 95 -10.42 9.98 8.51
N SER A 96 -10.47 10.18 9.82
CA SER A 96 -11.67 10.65 10.50
C SER A 96 -11.89 12.08 10.03
N ASP A 97 -12.94 12.28 9.25
CA ASP A 97 -13.54 13.59 8.97
C ASP A 97 -13.98 14.28 10.27
#